data_AF-A0A969L8S7-F1
#
_entry.id   AF-A0A969L8S7-F1
#
_cell.length_a   1.000
_cell.length_b   1.000
_cell.length_c   1.000
_cell.angle_alpha   90.00
_cell.angle_beta   90.00
_cell.angle_gamma   90.00
#
_symmetry.space_group_name_H-M   'P 1'
#
loop_
_entity.id
_entity.type
_entity.pdbx_description
1 polymer ?
#
loop_
_entity_poly.entity_id
_entity_poly.type
_entity_poly.pdbx_seq_one_letter_code
_entity_poly.pdbx_strand_id
1 'polypeptide(L)'
;MSGFAGEGCVDEAVSPVVVVLDPSFGLEIDLVDGVLEASINGAEFYQWYYDFLPIAGANTETYTPTLSGSYYLIVRNEECTASSNLFVFEVTGAEDESLSSQINIFLTRPKIRYC
;
A
#
# COMPACT_ATOMS: atom_id res chain seq x y z
N MET A 1 -21.48 31.30 -60.58
CA MET A 1 -21.44 29.86 -60.25
C MET A 1 -20.13 29.64 -59.51
N SER A 2 -20.16 29.54 -58.18
CA SER A 2 -20.39 28.30 -57.41
C SER A 2 -19.20 27.36 -57.49
N GLY A 3 -18.57 27.11 -56.35
CA GLY A 3 -17.54 26.08 -56.19
C GLY A 3 -16.91 26.09 -54.81
N PHE A 4 -17.68 25.75 -53.77
CA PHE A 4 -17.12 25.27 -52.52
C PHE A 4 -16.59 23.85 -52.78
N ALA A 5 -15.30 23.63 -52.65
CA ALA A 5 -14.74 22.30 -52.46
C ALA A 5 -14.01 22.32 -51.12
N GLY A 6 -14.70 21.76 -50.11
CA GLY A 6 -14.10 21.48 -48.82
C GLY A 6 -13.15 20.31 -48.95
N GLU A 7 -11.91 20.54 -48.58
CA GLU A 7 -10.93 19.50 -48.25
C GLU A 7 -10.65 19.75 -46.76
N GLY A 8 -11.37 19.10 -45.85
CA GLY A 8 -11.14 17.69 -45.57
C GLY A 8 -10.04 17.59 -44.53
N CYS A 9 -10.27 18.18 -43.35
CA CYS A 9 -9.38 18.04 -42.21
C CYS A 9 -9.52 16.59 -41.71
N VAL A 10 -8.75 15.67 -42.27
CA VAL A 10 -8.55 14.36 -41.63
C VAL A 10 -7.46 14.54 -40.57
N ASP A 11 -7.82 15.24 -39.50
CA ASP A 11 -7.10 15.13 -38.23
C ASP A 11 -7.50 13.78 -37.62
N GLU A 12 -7.02 12.71 -38.23
CA GLU A 12 -6.98 11.41 -37.57
C GLU A 12 -5.71 11.37 -36.72
N ALA A 13 -5.66 12.27 -35.73
CA ALA A 13 -4.81 12.10 -34.58
C ALA A 13 -5.35 10.89 -33.80
N VAL A 14 -5.04 9.69 -34.27
CA VAL A 14 -5.16 8.47 -33.48
C VAL A 14 -4.12 8.58 -32.38
N SER A 15 -4.49 9.25 -31.29
CA SER A 15 -3.75 9.18 -30.04
C SER A 15 -3.65 7.71 -29.67
N PRO A 16 -2.43 7.14 -29.56
CA PRO A 16 -2.32 5.81 -29.01
C PRO A 16 -2.96 5.84 -27.63
N VAL A 17 -3.92 4.95 -27.39
CA VAL A 17 -4.40 4.70 -26.04
C VAL A 17 -3.20 4.10 -25.31
N VAL A 18 -2.47 4.96 -24.61
CA VAL A 18 -1.44 4.51 -23.69
C VAL A 18 -2.23 3.93 -22.53
N VAL A 19 -2.47 2.62 -22.59
CA VAL A 19 -2.83 1.86 -21.41
C VAL A 19 -1.55 1.83 -20.58
N VAL A 20 -1.38 2.86 -19.75
CA VAL A 20 -0.58 2.74 -18.54
C VAL A 20 -1.30 1.70 -17.69
N LEU A 21 -1.01 0.43 -17.96
CA LEU A 21 -1.07 -0.57 -16.92
C LEU A 21 0.06 -0.14 -15.99
N ASP A 22 -0.22 0.75 -15.02
CA ASP A 22 0.63 0.83 -13.84
C ASP A 22 0.63 -0.60 -13.27
N PRO A 23 1.71 -1.40 -13.47
CA PRO A 23 1.69 -2.80 -13.08
C PRO A 23 1.90 -2.94 -11.56
N SER A 24 1.86 -1.84 -10.83
CA SER A 24 1.69 -1.81 -9.39
C SER A 24 0.25 -2.22 -9.08
N PHE A 25 0.01 -3.53 -9.10
CA PHE A 25 -1.04 -4.12 -8.29
C PHE A 25 -0.86 -3.54 -6.89
N GLY A 26 -1.85 -2.76 -6.41
CA GLY A 26 -1.79 -1.96 -5.18
C GLY A 26 -1.74 -2.82 -3.92
N LEU A 27 -0.73 -3.68 -3.81
CA LEU A 27 -0.43 -4.43 -2.62
C LEU A 27 0.41 -3.54 -1.72
N GLU A 28 -0.24 -2.93 -0.75
CA GLU A 28 0.38 -2.11 0.27
C GLU A 28 0.30 -2.82 1.62
N ILE A 29 1.30 -2.62 2.47
CA ILE A 29 1.28 -3.09 3.86
C ILE A 29 0.96 -1.90 4.76
N ASP A 30 -0.06 -2.04 5.60
CA ASP A 30 -0.36 -1.11 6.69
C ASP A 30 0.11 -1.72 8.03
N LEU A 31 0.41 -0.86 9.01
CA LEU A 31 0.79 -1.29 10.35
C LEU A 31 -0.26 -0.81 11.34
N VAL A 32 -1.07 -1.75 11.85
CA VAL A 32 -2.13 -1.49 12.81
C VAL A 32 -1.80 -2.23 14.10
N ASP A 33 -1.64 -1.50 15.20
CA ASP A 33 -1.41 -2.08 16.54
C ASP A 33 -0.20 -3.04 16.62
N GLY A 34 0.84 -2.81 15.81
CA GLY A 34 2.02 -3.69 15.74
C GLY A 34 1.84 -4.93 14.87
N VAL A 35 0.73 -5.02 14.13
CA VAL A 35 0.44 -6.08 13.15
C VAL A 35 0.52 -5.49 11.74
N LEU A 36 1.30 -6.13 10.88
CA LEU A 36 1.35 -5.80 9.46
C LEU A 36 0.12 -6.42 8.79
N GLU A 37 -0.71 -5.58 8.18
CA GLU A 37 -1.91 -6.00 7.46
C GLU A 37 -1.72 -5.74 5.96
N ALA A 38 -1.98 -6.76 5.15
CA ALA A 38 -2.00 -6.62 3.71
C ALA A 38 -3.25 -5.87 3.28
N SER A 39 -3.11 -4.88 2.39
CA SER A 39 -4.25 -4.19 1.78
C SER A 39 -5.06 -5.11 0.84
N ILE A 40 -4.53 -6.28 0.49
CA ILE A 40 -5.23 -7.31 -0.27
C ILE A 40 -5.80 -8.37 0.68
N ASN A 41 -7.06 -8.75 0.45
CA ASN A 41 -7.72 -9.84 1.16
C ASN A 41 -8.19 -10.90 0.15
N GLY A 42 -8.12 -12.17 0.52
CA GLY A 42 -8.54 -13.30 -0.32
C GLY A 42 -7.55 -13.81 -1.37
N ALA A 43 -6.24 -13.55 -1.27
CA ALA A 43 -5.26 -14.28 -2.08
C ALA A 43 -5.22 -15.77 -1.73
N GLU A 44 -4.92 -16.65 -2.70
CA GLU A 44 -4.84 -18.09 -2.43
C GLU A 44 -3.58 -18.45 -1.64
N PHE A 45 -2.49 -17.70 -1.86
CA PHE A 45 -1.23 -17.88 -1.16
C PHE A 45 -0.72 -16.53 -0.68
N TYR A 46 -0.31 -16.49 0.59
CA TYR A 46 0.44 -15.40 1.19
C TYR A 46 1.81 -15.94 1.61
N GLN A 47 2.85 -15.15 1.43
CA GLN A 47 4.18 -15.46 1.94
C GLN A 47 4.86 -14.17 2.37
N TRP A 48 5.05 -14.01 3.68
CA TRP A 48 5.83 -12.92 4.22
C TRP A 48 7.32 -13.21 4.13
N TYR A 49 8.10 -12.15 3.93
CA TYR A 49 9.55 -12.17 3.90
C TYR A 49 10.08 -11.16 4.91
N TYR A 50 11.15 -11.54 5.60
CA TYR A 50 11.91 -10.71 6.53
C TYR A 50 13.35 -10.64 6.05
N ASP A 51 13.87 -9.44 5.82
CA ASP A 51 15.26 -9.22 5.39
C ASP A 51 15.66 -10.11 4.20
N PHE A 52 14.76 -10.20 3.21
CA PHE A 52 14.89 -11.06 2.01
C PHE A 52 14.84 -12.57 2.25
N LEU A 53 14.55 -13.03 3.46
CA LEU A 53 14.33 -14.44 3.79
C LEU A 53 12.84 -14.74 3.97
N PRO A 54 12.33 -15.86 3.42
CA PRO A 54 10.93 -16.25 3.62
C PRO A 54 10.68 -16.66 5.08
N ILE A 55 9.59 -16.15 5.65
CA ILE A 55 9.16 -16.48 7.01
C ILE A 55 8.29 -17.75 6.94
N ALA A 56 8.80 -18.86 7.46
CA ALA A 56 8.07 -20.11 7.47
C ALA A 56 6.80 -20.01 8.35
N GLY A 57 5.64 -20.37 7.78
CA GLY A 57 4.35 -20.32 8.47
C GLY A 57 3.62 -18.98 8.39
N ALA A 58 4.23 -17.94 7.81
CA ALA A 58 3.57 -16.67 7.58
C ALA A 58 2.81 -16.69 6.26
N ASN A 59 1.66 -17.37 6.26
CA ASN A 59 0.77 -17.58 5.12
C ASN A 59 -0.61 -16.92 5.29
N THR A 60 -0.67 -15.91 6.15
CA THR A 60 -1.85 -15.11 6.46
C THR A 60 -1.72 -13.71 5.86
N GLU A 61 -2.85 -13.04 5.67
CA GLU A 61 -2.91 -11.63 5.26
C GLU A 61 -2.36 -10.66 6.32
N THR A 62 -2.30 -11.10 7.57
CA THR A 62 -1.72 -10.35 8.68
C THR A 62 -0.48 -11.06 9.22
N TYR A 63 0.49 -10.30 9.69
CA TYR A 63 1.70 -10.82 10.32
C TYR A 63 2.17 -9.89 11.43
N THR A 64 2.46 -10.45 12.61
CA THR A 64 2.99 -9.68 13.75
C THR A 64 4.51 -9.78 13.76
N PRO A 65 5.24 -8.76 13.29
CA PRO A 65 6.70 -8.76 13.35
C PRO A 65 7.19 -8.67 14.80
N THR A 66 8.17 -9.51 15.15
CA THR A 66 8.82 -9.53 16.47
C THR A 66 10.21 -8.92 16.48
N LEU A 67 10.79 -8.71 15.29
CA LEU A 67 12.12 -8.17 15.10
C LEU A 67 12.03 -6.91 14.24
N SER A 68 12.86 -5.91 14.54
CA SER A 68 13.00 -4.77 13.63
C SER A 68 13.68 -5.22 12.34
N GLY A 69 13.16 -4.79 11.19
CA GLY A 69 13.73 -5.10 9.89
C GLY A 69 12.78 -4.77 8.74
N SER A 70 13.18 -5.20 7.55
CA SER A 70 12.42 -4.98 6.32
C SER A 70 11.49 -6.15 6.05
N TYR A 71 10.19 -5.89 6.02
CA TYR A 71 9.16 -6.87 5.70
C TYR A 71 8.53 -6.58 4.36
N TYR A 72 8.27 -7.63 3.58
CA TYR A 72 7.45 -7.54 2.38
C TYR A 72 6.65 -8.82 2.20
N LEU A 73 5.53 -8.71 1.51
CA LEU A 73 4.58 -9.78 1.29
C LEU A 73 4.52 -10.08 -0.21
N ILE A 74 4.58 -11.35 -0.55
CA ILE A 74 4.24 -11.82 -1.89
C ILE A 74 2.96 -12.63 -1.78
N VAL A 75 1.99 -12.25 -2.60
CA VAL A 75 0.74 -12.99 -2.74
C VAL A 75 0.66 -13.62 -4.13
N ARG A 76 0.04 -14.80 -4.19
CA ARG A 76 -0.28 -15.46 -5.46
C ARG A 76 -1.75 -15.84 -5.46
N ASN A 77 -2.43 -15.50 -6.54
CA ASN A 77 -3.82 -15.85 -6.80
C ASN A 77 -3.92 -16.32 -8.25
N GLU A 78 -4.22 -17.60 -8.46
CA GLU A 78 -4.22 -18.29 -9.74
C GLU A 78 -2.94 -18.01 -10.58
N GLU A 79 -3.04 -17.15 -11.61
CA GLU A 79 -1.94 -16.76 -12.49
C GLU A 79 -1.37 -15.37 -12.17
N CYS A 80 -1.94 -14.66 -11.19
CA CYS A 80 -1.48 -13.35 -10.73
C CYS A 80 -0.56 -13.50 -9.52
N THR A 81 0.66 -12.97 -9.64
CA THR A 81 1.57 -12.79 -8.49
C THR A 81 1.72 -11.29 -8.25
N ALA A 82 1.48 -10.86 -7.02
CA ALA A 82 1.68 -9.48 -6.59
C ALA A 82 2.67 -9.43 -5.43
N SER A 83 3.51 -8.40 -5.42
CA SER A 83 4.50 -8.14 -4.38
C SER A 83 4.20 -6.80 -3.74
N SER A 84 4.26 -6.75 -2.41
CA SER A 84 4.04 -5.52 -1.68
C SER A 84 5.21 -4.56 -1.79
N ASN A 85 5.00 -3.32 -1.36
CA ASN A 85 6.11 -2.45 -0.98
C ASN A 85 6.91 -3.05 0.19
N LEU A 86 8.17 -2.64 0.29
CA LEU A 86 9.01 -2.96 1.44
C LEU A 86 8.61 -2.05 2.61
N PHE A 87 8.19 -2.65 3.71
CA PHE A 87 7.84 -1.97 4.94
C PHE A 87 8.95 -2.16 5.97
N VAL A 88 9.51 -1.06 6.48
CA VAL A 88 10.53 -1.12 7.53
C VAL A 88 9.83 -1.06 8.88
N PHE A 89 9.84 -2.17 9.60
CA PHE A 89 9.33 -2.25 10.96
C PHE A 89 10.47 -2.04 11.95
N GLU A 90 10.23 -1.18 12.94
CA GLU A 90 11.20 -0.93 14.01
C GLU A 90 10.53 -1.22 15.33
N VAL A 91 10.98 -2.28 16.03
CA VAL A 91 10.64 -2.53 17.43
C VAL A 91 11.30 -1.43 18.26
N THR A 92 10.64 -0.28 18.32
CA THR A 92 10.87 0.63 19.44
C THR A 92 10.36 -0.12 20.65
N GLY A 93 11.25 -0.52 21.54
CA GLY A 93 10.90 -1.10 22.84
C GLY A 93 10.10 -0.10 23.66
N ALA A 94 8.83 0.07 23.31
CA ALA A 94 7.80 0.53 24.20
C ALA A 94 7.19 -0.76 24.78
N GLU A 95 7.92 -1.38 25.71
CA GLU A 95 7.25 -1.99 26.83
C GLU A 95 6.50 -0.87 27.57
N ASP A 96 5.36 -0.47 27.03
CA ASP A 96 4.33 0.18 27.82
C ASP A 96 3.10 -0.70 27.75
N GLU A 97 3.15 -1.78 28.54
CA GLU A 97 1.94 -2.32 29.13
C GLU A 97 1.35 -1.27 30.08
N SER A 98 0.72 -0.21 29.55
CA SER A 98 -0.09 0.68 30.37
C SER A 98 -1.30 1.28 29.68
N LEU A 99 -2.40 0.55 29.86
CA LEU A 99 -3.74 1.06 30.12
C LEU A 99 -4.44 1.76 28.95
N SER A 100 -5.15 0.94 28.18
CA SER A 100 -6.46 1.29 27.59
C SER A 100 -7.50 1.62 28.68
N SER A 101 -7.25 2.65 29.49
CA SER A 101 -8.21 3.17 30.45
C SER A 101 -7.97 4.66 30.71
N GLN A 102 -8.70 5.46 29.93
CA GLN A 102 -8.97 6.90 30.10
C GLN A 102 -7.84 7.87 29.74
N ILE A 103 -7.77 8.23 28.44
CA ILE A 103 -7.28 9.55 28.05
C ILE A 103 -8.39 10.26 27.24
N ASN A 104 -9.20 11.04 27.96
CA ASN A 104 -10.02 12.09 27.35
C ASN A 104 -9.13 13.29 27.06
N ILE A 105 -8.46 13.29 25.90
CA ILE A 105 -7.79 14.49 25.40
C ILE A 105 -8.88 15.45 24.87
N PHE A 106 -9.33 16.35 25.74
CA PHE A 106 -10.01 17.57 25.31
C PHE A 106 -8.96 18.47 24.65
N LEU A 107 -8.99 18.52 23.32
CA LEU A 107 -8.21 19.48 22.52
C LEU A 107 -8.66 20.92 22.85
N THR A 108 -8.04 21.55 23.85
CA THR A 108 -8.10 23.01 23.93
C THR A 108 -7.03 23.57 23.00
N ARG A 109 -7.49 23.98 21.82
CA ARG A 109 -6.67 24.64 20.79
C ARG A 109 -5.78 25.71 21.44
N PRO A 110 -4.44 25.59 21.43
CA PRO A 110 -3.60 26.70 21.82
C PRO A 110 -3.77 27.80 20.76
N LYS A 111 -4.37 28.93 21.16
CA LYS A 111 -4.31 30.16 20.36
C LYS A 111 -2.85 30.57 20.30
N ILE A 112 -2.21 30.32 19.15
CA ILE A 112 -0.90 30.87 18.83
C ILE A 112 -1.07 32.39 18.83
N ARG A 113 -0.52 33.06 19.86
CA ARG A 113 -0.40 34.51 19.89
C ARG A 113 0.95 34.82 19.25
N TYR A 114 0.94 35.25 17.99
CA TYR A 114 2.10 35.88 17.38
C TYR A 114 2.35 37.21 18.10
N CYS A 115 3.62 37.52 18.39
CA CYS A 115 4.06 38.84 18.82
C CYS A 115 3.78 39.88 17.73
#